data_AF-G8YB69-F1
#
_entry.id   AF-G8YB69-F1
#
_cell.length_a   1.000
_cell.length_b   1.000
_cell.length_c   1.000
_cell.angle_alpha   90.00
_cell.angle_beta   90.00
_cell.angle_gamma   90.00
#
_symmetry.space_group_name_H-M   'P 1'
#
loop_
_entity.id
_entity.type
_entity.pdbx_description
1 polymer ?
#
loop_
_entity_poly.entity_id
_entity_poly.type
_entity_poly.pdbx_seq_one_letter_code
_entity_poly.pdbx_strand_id
1 'polypeptide(L)'
;MDESDEDYVATNNGKAVVSDRDSSEDFSDSDSSILGDGVSKRTRSRGRSSGRQTRGGPMQSNLKGNSGGYSWEDEYQRTWDIVKDDDDGVGSLQTLVQTLIESRKKKIMKNPSTPFQRGIIRTMIVIIDGSEVMLERDLRPTRFSMMLSLLQEFILEFFDQNPISQMGIVMMRNGIAIRISDVSGSPQYHIDKIRQLKTKQHNRFEPKGDPSLQNSLELARSLLMYNFNNKVNDTQNSKEILIIFGALFTSDPGNIHKTIDNLVKDDIKIKIIGLAAQVAICEEIVRRTNSSKTSSSYINTNYGVIMNESHFKELLMDCVIPLPVSEDFEKKEKKGVPLIKMGFPSKIQPSVTSNSSINLNLPSICSCHPDEENDASHSKEAGEAGNGTYSSKKVIGYKCPQCLNKVCQLPTICPICGLMLILSTHLARSYHHLVPLEAYKEVPTMEEYESTYCYGCLLKFPSGRKNAQSDDANKIESLTSSRYRCGKCQQDFCIDCDVFIHETLHNCPGCENK
;
A
#
# COMPACT_ATOMS: atom_id res chain seq x y z
N MET A 1 -18.50 -47.15 -64.46
CA MET A 1 -19.14 -46.68 -63.22
C MET A 1 -18.31 -45.56 -62.62
N ASP A 2 -18.34 -44.32 -63.07
CA ASP A 2 -18.86 -43.53 -64.21
C ASP A 2 -18.73 -42.09 -63.65
N GLU A 3 -18.34 -41.03 -64.35
CA GLU A 3 -17.82 -40.83 -65.69
C GLU A 3 -17.07 -39.45 -65.64
N SER A 4 -15.93 -39.36 -66.32
CA SER A 4 -15.45 -38.27 -67.23
C SER A 4 -15.94 -36.81 -67.09
N ASP A 5 -15.23 -35.78 -67.60
CA ASP A 5 -13.84 -35.58 -68.04
C ASP A 5 -13.59 -34.04 -68.19
N GLU A 6 -12.32 -33.64 -68.30
CA GLU A 6 -11.66 -32.67 -69.24
C GLU A 6 -12.48 -31.48 -69.87
N ASP A 7 -11.92 -30.32 -70.26
CA ASP A 7 -10.56 -30.09 -70.78
C ASP A 7 -10.10 -28.59 -70.90
N TYR A 8 -8.84 -28.44 -71.34
CA TYR A 8 -8.05 -27.31 -71.84
C TYR A 8 -8.45 -26.84 -73.28
N VAL A 9 -7.96 -25.73 -73.90
CA VAL A 9 -7.41 -24.41 -73.48
C VAL A 9 -7.29 -23.49 -74.73
N ALA A 10 -7.01 -22.17 -74.55
CA ALA A 10 -6.51 -21.21 -75.58
C ALA A 10 -7.44 -20.82 -76.76
N THR A 11 -7.32 -19.67 -77.47
CA THR A 11 -6.57 -18.39 -77.30
C THR A 11 -7.13 -17.30 -78.26
N ASN A 12 -7.04 -16.02 -77.87
CA ASN A 12 -7.01 -14.80 -78.72
C ASN A 12 -8.21 -14.52 -79.68
N ASN A 13 -8.62 -13.27 -79.95
CA ASN A 13 -7.87 -12.01 -79.99
C ASN A 13 -8.84 -10.80 -79.90
N GLY A 14 -8.48 -9.64 -79.30
CA GLY A 14 -9.22 -8.39 -79.59
C GLY A 14 -9.43 -7.30 -78.51
N LYS A 15 -8.35 -6.65 -78.04
CA LYS A 15 -8.29 -5.25 -77.54
C LYS A 15 -9.28 -4.74 -76.46
N ALA A 16 -8.77 -4.59 -75.24
CA ALA A 16 -8.81 -3.32 -74.49
C ALA A 16 -7.60 -3.27 -73.54
N VAL A 17 -7.00 -2.09 -73.32
CA VAL A 17 -5.70 -1.95 -72.63
C VAL A 17 -5.89 -1.34 -71.24
N VAL A 18 -5.35 -1.98 -70.19
CA VAL A 18 -5.17 -1.40 -68.85
C VAL A 18 -3.87 -1.93 -68.24
N SER A 19 -3.00 -1.03 -67.78
CA SER A 19 -1.91 -1.34 -66.85
C SER A 19 -1.42 -0.08 -66.12
N ASP A 20 -1.06 -0.27 -64.86
CA ASP A 20 -0.13 0.52 -64.04
C ASP A 20 -0.54 1.88 -63.43
N ARG A 21 -0.76 1.82 -62.10
CA ARG A 21 0.00 2.50 -61.02
C ARG A 21 -0.47 3.84 -60.41
N ASP A 22 -0.40 3.78 -59.08
CA ASP A 22 0.01 4.78 -58.08
C ASP A 22 -0.97 5.78 -57.43
N SER A 23 -0.65 6.02 -56.15
CA SER A 23 -1.08 7.12 -55.25
C SER A 23 -2.56 7.29 -54.87
N SER A 24 -2.88 6.83 -53.66
CA SER A 24 -3.62 7.56 -52.60
C SER A 24 -4.62 8.67 -52.97
N GLU A 25 -5.91 8.42 -52.72
CA GLU A 25 -6.95 9.46 -52.64
C GLU A 25 -7.44 9.62 -51.18
N ASP A 26 -7.11 10.77 -50.58
CA ASP A 26 -7.79 11.27 -49.38
C ASP A 26 -8.99 12.13 -49.80
N PHE A 27 -10.18 11.83 -49.25
CA PHE A 27 -11.37 12.69 -49.31
C PHE A 27 -11.61 13.29 -47.91
N SER A 28 -12.03 14.54 -47.73
CA SER A 28 -12.06 15.71 -48.62
C SER A 28 -12.44 16.92 -47.76
N ASP A 29 -11.51 17.83 -47.48
CA ASP A 29 -11.82 19.11 -46.83
C ASP A 29 -12.19 20.16 -47.89
N SER A 30 -13.21 20.97 -47.63
CA SER A 30 -13.71 21.95 -48.62
C SER A 30 -13.69 23.38 -48.08
N ASP A 31 -12.64 24.10 -48.45
CA ASP A 31 -12.54 25.56 -48.33
C ASP A 31 -12.06 26.15 -49.67
N SER A 32 -12.63 27.28 -50.08
CA SER A 32 -12.00 28.19 -51.06
C SER A 32 -12.63 29.59 -51.08
N SER A 33 -12.18 30.45 -50.16
CA SER A 33 -11.77 31.86 -50.45
C SER A 33 -12.85 32.87 -50.94
N ILE A 34 -12.69 34.21 -50.92
CA ILE A 34 -11.52 35.11 -51.05
C ILE A 34 -11.73 36.40 -50.19
N LEU A 35 -10.62 37.12 -49.93
CA LEU A 35 -10.45 38.52 -49.45
C LEU A 35 -10.13 38.66 -47.94
N GLY A 36 -9.03 39.26 -47.49
CA GLY A 36 -7.85 39.79 -48.19
C GLY A 36 -6.92 40.60 -47.24
N ASP A 37 -5.61 40.57 -47.53
CA ASP A 37 -4.54 41.46 -47.04
C ASP A 37 -4.02 41.41 -45.57
N GLY A 38 -2.79 40.91 -45.42
CA GLY A 38 -1.65 41.80 -45.10
C GLY A 38 -1.37 42.23 -43.65
N VAL A 39 -0.81 41.34 -42.81
CA VAL A 39 -0.23 41.73 -41.50
C VAL A 39 1.12 42.45 -41.67
N SER A 40 1.31 43.60 -41.04
CA SER A 40 2.58 44.36 -41.05
C SER A 40 3.14 44.65 -39.64
N LYS A 41 4.44 44.41 -39.47
CA LYS A 41 5.22 44.71 -38.25
C LYS A 41 5.70 46.17 -38.23
N ARG A 42 5.74 46.80 -37.05
CA ARG A 42 6.69 47.89 -36.66
C ARG A 42 6.67 48.07 -35.13
N THR A 43 7.68 47.63 -34.38
CA THR A 43 8.99 48.27 -34.08
C THR A 43 8.92 49.58 -33.28
N ARG A 44 9.55 49.58 -32.09
CA ARG A 44 9.83 50.75 -31.24
C ARG A 44 10.73 51.78 -31.95
N SER A 45 10.55 53.06 -31.65
CA SER A 45 11.61 54.07 -31.79
C SER A 45 11.51 55.14 -30.69
N ARG A 46 12.66 55.74 -30.34
CA ARG A 46 12.79 56.87 -29.40
C ARG A 46 12.68 58.19 -30.16
N GLY A 47 12.14 59.24 -29.53
CA GLY A 47 12.22 60.61 -30.05
C GLY A 47 11.79 61.67 -29.03
N ARG A 48 12.69 62.60 -28.69
CA ARG A 48 12.39 63.78 -27.85
C ARG A 48 11.74 64.86 -28.72
N SER A 49 10.73 65.56 -28.20
CA SER A 49 10.42 66.93 -28.62
C SER A 49 9.80 67.73 -27.45
N SER A 50 9.87 69.05 -27.56
CA SER A 50 9.74 69.98 -26.44
C SER A 50 8.37 70.65 -26.33
N GLY A 51 7.86 70.72 -25.10
CA GLY A 51 7.31 71.94 -24.52
C GLY A 51 5.96 72.49 -25.04
N ARG A 52 4.92 72.34 -24.21
CA ARG A 52 4.04 73.45 -23.81
C ARG A 52 3.35 73.15 -22.48
N GLN A 53 3.37 74.08 -21.53
CA GLN A 53 2.63 73.96 -20.26
C GLN A 53 1.15 74.29 -20.46
N THR A 54 0.25 73.50 -19.87
CA THR A 54 -1.03 74.00 -19.32
C THR A 54 -1.46 73.17 -18.11
N ARG A 55 -1.44 73.82 -16.94
CA ARG A 55 -2.30 73.65 -15.75
C ARG A 55 -2.78 72.23 -15.37
N GLY A 56 -2.32 71.76 -14.21
CA GLY A 56 -2.84 70.54 -13.57
C GLY A 56 -4.10 70.76 -12.73
N GLY A 57 -4.72 69.64 -12.36
CA GLY A 57 -5.55 69.47 -11.18
C GLY A 57 -5.06 68.24 -10.40
N PRO A 58 -5.12 68.21 -9.06
CA PRO A 58 -4.57 67.11 -8.28
C PRO A 58 -5.57 65.95 -8.22
N MET A 59 -5.19 64.76 -8.74
CA MET A 59 -5.96 63.54 -8.53
C MET A 59 -5.10 62.45 -7.88
N GLN A 60 -5.20 62.41 -6.54
CA GLN A 60 -4.92 61.30 -5.64
C GLN A 60 -3.67 60.44 -5.92
N SER A 61 -2.55 60.79 -5.28
CA SER A 61 -1.32 60.00 -5.20
C SER A 61 -1.39 58.77 -4.28
N ASN A 62 -2.57 58.39 -3.78
CA ASN A 62 -2.75 57.35 -2.76
C ASN A 62 -3.02 55.93 -3.32
N LEU A 63 -2.90 55.73 -4.64
CA LEU A 63 -3.20 54.45 -5.31
C LEU A 63 -1.98 53.79 -5.98
N LYS A 64 -0.79 54.40 -5.88
CA LYS A 64 0.43 53.84 -6.49
C LYS A 64 1.21 52.97 -5.52
N GLY A 65 1.49 51.75 -5.94
CA GLY A 65 2.42 50.83 -5.29
C GLY A 65 3.88 51.27 -5.44
N ASN A 66 4.77 50.54 -4.77
CA ASN A 66 6.21 50.79 -4.74
C ASN A 66 6.88 50.56 -6.12
N SER A 67 6.27 49.79 -7.01
CA SER A 67 6.69 49.66 -8.43
C SER A 67 6.13 50.75 -9.36
N GLY A 68 5.21 51.59 -8.89
CA GLY A 68 4.56 52.65 -9.66
C GLY A 68 3.27 52.25 -10.40
N GLY A 69 2.87 50.96 -10.35
CA GLY A 69 1.54 50.46 -10.74
C GLY A 69 0.46 50.75 -9.68
N TYR A 70 -0.77 50.27 -9.89
CA TYR A 70 -1.82 50.32 -8.87
C TYR A 70 -1.51 49.37 -7.70
N SER A 71 -1.97 49.66 -6.48
CA SER A 71 -1.60 48.84 -5.30
C SER A 71 -1.99 47.36 -5.40
N TRP A 72 -3.05 47.02 -6.15
CA TRP A 72 -3.47 45.64 -6.42
C TRP A 72 -2.62 44.93 -7.49
N GLU A 73 -1.86 45.67 -8.31
CA GLU A 73 -0.88 45.11 -9.25
C GLU A 73 0.42 44.72 -8.51
N ASP A 74 0.76 45.44 -7.43
CA ASP A 74 1.94 45.18 -6.58
C ASP A 74 1.73 44.04 -5.57
N GLU A 75 0.47 43.72 -5.25
CA GLU A 75 0.11 42.64 -4.31
C GLU A 75 0.25 41.24 -4.94
N TYR A 76 0.25 41.16 -6.28
CA TYR A 76 0.39 39.90 -7.03
C TYR A 76 1.85 39.52 -7.33
N GLN A 77 2.71 39.58 -6.31
CA GLN A 77 4.00 38.88 -6.36
C GLN A 77 3.72 37.38 -6.55
N ARG A 78 4.38 36.75 -7.53
CA ARG A 78 4.23 35.30 -7.71
C ARG A 78 4.84 34.63 -6.49
N THR A 79 4.21 33.58 -5.97
CA THR A 79 4.72 32.88 -4.78
C THR A 79 6.15 32.35 -4.96
N TRP A 80 6.57 32.05 -6.19
CA TRP A 80 7.94 31.67 -6.56
C TRP A 80 8.92 32.86 -6.74
N ASP A 81 8.46 34.11 -6.82
CA ASP A 81 9.32 35.29 -6.74
C ASP A 81 9.63 35.68 -5.28
N ILE A 82 8.78 35.24 -4.34
CA ILE A 82 8.94 35.40 -2.87
C ILE A 82 9.90 34.34 -2.31
N VAL A 83 9.84 33.11 -2.84
CA VAL A 83 10.90 32.11 -2.68
C VAL A 83 12.09 32.53 -3.55
N LYS A 84 12.75 33.60 -3.14
CA LYS A 84 14.16 33.77 -3.50
C LYS A 84 14.92 32.59 -2.93
N ASP A 85 15.88 32.08 -3.69
CA ASP A 85 16.99 31.38 -3.08
C ASP A 85 17.59 32.32 -2.03
N ASP A 86 17.63 31.91 -0.76
CA ASP A 86 18.49 32.56 0.21
C ASP A 86 19.91 32.45 -0.35
N ASP A 87 20.55 33.60 -0.64
CA ASP A 87 21.86 33.66 -1.32
C ASP A 87 22.97 32.86 -0.59
N ASP A 88 22.73 32.50 0.67
CA ASP A 88 23.45 31.47 1.43
C ASP A 88 22.80 30.07 1.26
N GLY A 89 23.01 29.43 0.10
CA GLY A 89 22.49 28.10 -0.26
C GLY A 89 22.91 26.90 0.62
N VAL A 90 23.44 27.16 1.81
CA VAL A 90 23.84 26.17 2.83
C VAL A 90 22.64 25.75 3.70
N GLY A 91 21.72 26.68 4.00
CA GLY A 91 20.60 26.43 4.93
C GLY A 91 19.49 25.51 4.38
N SER A 92 19.26 25.53 3.06
CA SER A 92 18.23 24.72 2.40
C SER A 92 18.52 23.21 2.54
N LEU A 93 19.74 22.78 2.19
CA LEU A 93 20.14 21.37 2.32
C LEU A 93 20.19 20.93 3.79
N GLN A 94 20.65 21.78 4.70
CA GLN A 94 20.66 21.52 6.14
C GLN A 94 19.24 21.25 6.67
N THR A 95 18.28 22.08 6.29
CA THR A 95 16.87 21.94 6.69
C THR A 95 16.25 20.66 6.11
N LEU A 96 16.54 20.32 4.86
CA LEU A 96 16.09 19.06 4.24
C LEU A 96 16.67 17.83 4.95
N VAL A 97 17.96 17.80 5.24
CA VAL A 97 18.62 16.68 5.95
C VAL A 97 18.05 16.52 7.37
N GLN A 98 17.88 17.63 8.10
CA GLN A 98 17.25 17.62 9.42
C GLN A 98 15.81 17.06 9.35
N THR A 99 15.02 17.51 8.36
CA THR A 99 13.65 17.03 8.14
C THR A 99 13.62 15.52 7.82
N LEU A 100 14.58 15.01 7.04
CA LEU A 100 14.71 13.58 6.75
C LEU A 100 15.04 12.78 8.02
N ILE A 101 15.99 13.24 8.84
CA ILE A 101 16.34 12.58 10.12
C ILE A 101 15.13 12.59 11.06
N GLU A 102 14.43 13.71 11.20
CA GLU A 102 13.22 13.81 12.01
C GLU A 102 12.07 12.93 11.49
N SER A 103 11.93 12.77 10.17
CA SER A 103 10.94 11.86 9.58
C SER A 103 11.23 10.39 9.94
N ARG A 104 12.51 9.99 9.95
CA ARG A 104 12.95 8.66 10.39
C ARG A 104 12.73 8.47 11.89
N LYS A 105 13.12 9.45 12.73
CA LYS A 105 12.87 9.44 14.19
C LYS A 105 11.38 9.34 14.50
N LYS A 106 10.51 10.07 13.77
CA LYS A 106 9.04 10.00 13.93
C LYS A 106 8.49 8.59 13.69
N LYS A 107 9.02 7.82 12.74
CA LYS A 107 8.61 6.41 12.53
C LYS A 107 8.97 5.51 13.71
N ILE A 108 10.19 5.63 14.23
CA ILE A 108 10.63 4.84 15.39
C ILE A 108 9.78 5.19 16.63
N MET A 109 9.55 6.48 16.88
CA MET A 109 8.78 6.98 18.01
C MET A 109 7.25 6.74 17.89
N LYS A 110 6.73 6.45 16.70
CA LYS A 110 5.31 6.08 16.47
C LYS A 110 4.95 4.74 17.10
N ASN A 111 5.90 3.81 17.21
CA ASN A 111 5.68 2.49 17.77
C ASN A 111 5.85 2.53 19.30
N PRO A 112 4.78 2.40 20.10
CA PRO A 112 4.92 2.38 21.55
C PRO A 112 5.69 1.13 21.99
N SER A 113 6.80 1.33 22.70
CA SER A 113 7.65 0.25 23.23
C SER A 113 7.01 -0.50 24.41
N THR A 114 5.89 -0.01 24.93
CA THR A 114 5.12 -0.67 26.00
C THR A 114 4.47 -1.95 25.46
N PRO A 115 4.81 -3.14 26.01
CA PRO A 115 4.20 -4.38 25.58
C PRO A 115 2.74 -4.43 26.03
N PHE A 116 1.83 -4.54 25.07
CA PHE A 116 0.40 -4.76 25.28
C PHE A 116 -0.01 -6.12 24.72
N GLN A 117 -1.11 -6.69 25.22
CA GLN A 117 -1.70 -7.86 24.58
C GLN A 117 -2.17 -7.48 23.16
N ARG A 118 -1.71 -8.22 22.16
CA ARG A 118 -2.09 -8.03 20.74
C ARG A 118 -2.80 -9.27 20.20
N GLY A 119 -3.76 -9.05 19.30
CA GLY A 119 -4.36 -10.14 18.51
C GLY A 119 -3.42 -10.57 17.39
N ILE A 120 -2.61 -11.61 17.61
CA ILE A 120 -1.65 -12.10 16.59
C ILE A 120 -2.37 -12.83 15.44
N ILE A 121 -3.47 -13.52 15.74
CA ILE A 121 -4.28 -14.25 14.75
C ILE A 121 -5.40 -13.32 14.31
N ARG A 122 -5.21 -12.70 13.15
CA ARG A 122 -6.08 -11.65 12.62
C ARG A 122 -6.87 -12.19 11.44
N THR A 123 -8.13 -11.79 11.34
CA THR A 123 -8.91 -11.94 10.11
C THR A 123 -9.32 -10.54 9.67
N MET A 124 -8.69 -10.06 8.60
CA MET A 124 -8.90 -8.72 8.05
C MET A 124 -9.73 -8.78 6.77
N ILE A 125 -10.86 -8.06 6.73
CA ILE A 125 -11.58 -7.81 5.49
C ILE A 125 -11.21 -6.42 4.96
N VAL A 126 -10.62 -6.36 3.78
CA VAL A 126 -10.36 -5.10 3.08
C VAL A 126 -11.57 -4.77 2.21
N ILE A 127 -12.24 -3.66 2.50
CA ILE A 127 -13.33 -3.10 1.70
C ILE A 127 -12.74 -1.97 0.85
N ILE A 128 -12.78 -2.14 -0.47
CA ILE A 128 -12.33 -1.12 -1.43
C ILE A 128 -13.52 -0.38 -2.07
N ASP A 129 -13.37 0.93 -2.22
CA ASP A 129 -14.28 1.73 -3.02
C ASP A 129 -14.05 1.47 -4.53
N GLY A 130 -15.14 1.13 -5.22
CA GLY A 130 -15.22 0.92 -6.66
C GLY A 130 -16.34 1.75 -7.28
N SER A 131 -16.65 2.91 -6.71
CA SER A 131 -17.57 3.91 -7.23
C SER A 131 -16.96 4.74 -8.37
N GLU A 132 -17.79 5.52 -9.06
CA GLU A 132 -17.36 6.42 -10.14
C GLU A 132 -16.31 7.47 -9.69
N VAL A 133 -16.38 7.93 -8.44
CA VAL A 133 -15.43 8.87 -7.80
C VAL A 133 -13.97 8.35 -7.83
N MET A 134 -13.80 7.03 -7.93
CA MET A 134 -12.48 6.39 -7.98
C MET A 134 -11.79 6.50 -9.35
N LEU A 135 -12.49 6.98 -10.38
CA LEU A 135 -11.92 7.30 -11.70
C LEU A 135 -11.23 8.67 -11.73
N GLU A 136 -11.40 9.50 -10.70
CA GLU A 136 -10.74 10.82 -10.60
C GLU A 136 -9.21 10.72 -10.60
N ARG A 137 -8.55 11.73 -11.19
CA ARG A 137 -7.10 11.77 -11.47
C ARG A 137 -6.28 12.52 -10.41
N ASP A 138 -6.83 12.60 -9.21
CA ASP A 138 -6.22 13.17 -8.02
C ASP A 138 -4.91 12.44 -7.66
N LEU A 139 -4.99 11.11 -7.50
CA LEU A 139 -3.83 10.23 -7.54
C LEU A 139 -3.57 9.76 -9.00
N ARG A 140 -2.29 9.57 -9.36
CA ARG A 140 -1.89 9.17 -10.72
C ARG A 140 -1.88 7.64 -10.88
N PRO A 141 -2.39 7.07 -12.00
CA PRO A 141 -3.14 7.73 -13.07
C PRO A 141 -4.60 8.01 -12.68
N THR A 142 -5.19 7.21 -11.78
CA THR A 142 -6.49 7.42 -11.13
C THR A 142 -6.42 6.93 -9.68
N ARG A 143 -7.32 7.41 -8.81
CA ARG A 143 -7.46 6.91 -7.42
C ARG A 143 -7.55 5.39 -7.35
N PHE A 144 -8.39 4.77 -8.18
CA PHE A 144 -8.52 3.31 -8.25
C PHE A 144 -7.22 2.60 -8.62
N SER A 145 -6.54 3.04 -9.69
CA SER A 145 -5.32 2.37 -10.16
C SER A 145 -4.15 2.52 -9.17
N MET A 146 -4.09 3.64 -8.44
CA MET A 146 -3.10 3.84 -7.38
C MET A 146 -3.43 2.94 -6.18
N MET A 147 -4.67 2.98 -5.69
CA MET A 147 -5.15 2.14 -4.59
C MET A 147 -4.85 0.65 -4.84
N LEU A 148 -5.18 0.11 -6.01
CA LEU A 148 -4.91 -1.30 -6.33
C LEU A 148 -3.41 -1.64 -6.37
N SER A 149 -2.54 -0.67 -6.64
CA SER A 149 -1.09 -0.88 -6.68
C SER A 149 -0.50 -0.87 -5.26
N LEU A 150 -0.87 0.12 -4.45
CA LEU A 150 -0.50 0.16 -3.02
C LEU A 150 -1.09 -1.01 -2.23
N LEU A 151 -2.28 -1.50 -2.61
CA LEU A 151 -2.89 -2.67 -1.98
C LEU A 151 -2.12 -3.97 -2.27
N GLN A 152 -1.47 -4.11 -3.44
CA GLN A 152 -0.60 -5.27 -3.72
C GLN A 152 0.64 -5.26 -2.80
N GLU A 153 1.26 -4.10 -2.61
CA GLU A 153 2.37 -3.92 -1.67
C GLU A 153 1.94 -4.21 -0.23
N PHE A 154 0.78 -3.67 0.19
CA PHE A 154 0.20 -3.92 1.51
C PHE A 154 -0.08 -5.42 1.74
N ILE A 155 -0.60 -6.15 0.76
CA ILE A 155 -0.86 -7.60 0.90
C ILE A 155 0.44 -8.38 1.13
N LEU A 156 1.50 -8.05 0.38
CA LEU A 156 2.81 -8.69 0.56
C LEU A 156 3.37 -8.41 1.96
N GLU A 157 3.39 -7.15 2.39
CA GLU A 157 3.90 -6.75 3.71
C GLU A 157 3.03 -7.31 4.86
N PHE A 158 1.70 -7.27 4.72
CA PHE A 158 0.76 -7.79 5.70
C PHE A 158 0.99 -9.29 5.96
N PHE A 159 1.07 -10.10 4.90
CA PHE A 159 1.33 -11.54 5.04
C PHE A 159 2.78 -11.86 5.35
N ASP A 160 3.73 -10.97 5.06
CA ASP A 160 5.08 -11.17 5.56
C ASP A 160 5.07 -11.02 7.09
N GLN A 161 4.68 -9.87 7.65
CA GLN A 161 4.69 -9.66 9.10
C GLN A 161 3.68 -10.52 9.88
N ASN A 162 2.51 -10.80 9.29
CA ASN A 162 1.39 -11.53 9.93
C ASN A 162 1.09 -12.86 9.20
N PRO A 163 2.03 -13.83 9.14
CA PRO A 163 1.88 -15.00 8.27
C PRO A 163 0.67 -15.87 8.65
N ILE A 164 0.30 -15.95 9.93
CA ILE A 164 -0.84 -16.75 10.42
C ILE A 164 -2.20 -16.06 10.27
N SER A 165 -2.24 -14.84 9.74
CA SER A 165 -3.49 -14.09 9.53
C SER A 165 -4.20 -14.50 8.25
N GLN A 166 -5.46 -14.09 8.12
CA GLN A 166 -6.28 -14.29 6.94
C GLN A 166 -6.77 -12.95 6.41
N MET A 167 -6.86 -12.83 5.09
CA MET A 167 -7.41 -11.65 4.43
C MET A 167 -8.57 -12.04 3.51
N GLY A 168 -9.57 -11.17 3.37
CA GLY A 168 -10.58 -11.22 2.30
C GLY A 168 -10.76 -9.84 1.67
N ILE A 169 -11.22 -9.78 0.41
CA ILE A 169 -11.37 -8.51 -0.31
C ILE A 169 -12.81 -8.36 -0.83
N VAL A 170 -13.44 -7.24 -0.49
CA VAL A 170 -14.79 -6.83 -0.89
C VAL A 170 -14.71 -5.49 -1.62
N MET A 171 -15.47 -5.30 -2.69
CA MET A 171 -15.56 -4.05 -3.44
C MET A 171 -16.98 -3.49 -3.38
N MET A 172 -17.11 -2.18 -3.13
CA MET A 172 -18.37 -1.45 -3.23
C MET A 172 -18.54 -0.91 -4.66
N ARG A 173 -19.62 -1.26 -5.36
CA ARG A 173 -19.86 -0.83 -6.75
C ARG A 173 -21.35 -0.91 -7.09
N ASN A 174 -21.88 0.03 -7.87
CA ASN A 174 -23.30 0.07 -8.27
C ASN A 174 -24.28 -0.08 -7.07
N GLY A 175 -23.97 0.49 -5.90
CA GLY A 175 -24.78 0.37 -4.68
C GLY A 175 -24.76 -1.01 -4.00
N ILE A 176 -23.98 -1.97 -4.50
CA ILE A 176 -23.86 -3.32 -3.94
C ILE A 176 -22.44 -3.64 -3.46
N ALA A 177 -22.34 -4.63 -2.57
CA ALA A 177 -21.07 -5.19 -2.14
C ALA A 177 -20.75 -6.48 -2.89
N ILE A 178 -19.59 -6.52 -3.55
CA ILE A 178 -19.13 -7.63 -4.37
C ILE A 178 -17.91 -8.26 -3.70
N ARG A 179 -17.99 -9.55 -3.37
CA ARG A 179 -16.83 -10.32 -2.88
C ARG A 179 -15.86 -10.56 -4.05
N ILE A 180 -14.65 -10.01 -3.97
CA ILE A 180 -13.60 -10.17 -4.99
C ILE A 180 -12.69 -11.36 -4.66
N SER A 181 -12.34 -11.50 -3.38
CA SER A 181 -11.43 -12.52 -2.90
C SER A 181 -11.99 -13.15 -1.63
N ASP A 182 -12.06 -14.48 -1.61
CA ASP A 182 -12.48 -15.25 -0.44
C ASP A 182 -11.45 -15.17 0.69
N VAL A 183 -11.93 -15.33 1.92
CA VAL A 183 -11.08 -15.24 3.12
C VAL A 183 -10.05 -16.38 3.10
N SER A 184 -8.78 -16.04 2.95
CA SER A 184 -7.70 -17.01 2.80
C SER A 184 -6.36 -16.45 3.26
N GLY A 185 -5.44 -17.37 3.59
CA GLY A 185 -4.08 -17.05 4.03
C GLY A 185 -3.02 -17.05 2.91
N SER A 186 -3.42 -17.10 1.63
CA SER A 186 -2.47 -17.16 0.51
C SER A 186 -2.32 -15.78 -0.16
N PRO A 187 -1.13 -15.14 -0.13
CA PRO A 187 -0.95 -13.81 -0.72
C PRO A 187 -1.18 -13.79 -2.23
N GLN A 188 -0.73 -14.82 -2.94
CA GLN A 188 -0.81 -14.90 -4.39
C GLN A 188 -2.25 -14.92 -4.88
N TYR A 189 -3.14 -15.64 -4.20
CA TYR A 189 -4.58 -15.66 -4.51
C TYR A 189 -5.18 -14.25 -4.50
N HIS A 190 -4.87 -13.43 -3.48
CA HIS A 190 -5.33 -12.04 -3.41
C HIS A 190 -4.69 -11.14 -4.48
N ILE A 191 -3.39 -11.29 -4.72
CA ILE A 191 -2.64 -10.51 -5.73
C ILE A 191 -3.17 -10.81 -7.15
N ASP A 192 -3.45 -12.07 -7.47
CA ASP A 192 -3.97 -12.48 -8.77
C ASP A 192 -5.38 -11.91 -9.00
N LYS A 193 -6.23 -11.87 -7.96
CA LYS A 193 -7.53 -11.18 -8.01
C LYS A 193 -7.40 -9.68 -8.24
N ILE A 194 -6.45 -9.00 -7.60
CA ILE A 194 -6.20 -7.57 -7.88
C ILE A 194 -5.62 -7.37 -9.28
N ARG A 195 -4.75 -8.28 -9.77
CA ARG A 195 -4.24 -8.22 -11.14
C ARG A 195 -5.39 -8.33 -12.15
N GLN A 196 -6.35 -9.23 -11.91
CA GLN A 196 -7.59 -9.34 -12.69
C GLN A 196 -8.41 -8.02 -12.68
N LEU A 197 -8.52 -7.33 -11.54
CA LEU A 197 -9.16 -6.00 -11.47
C LEU A 197 -8.41 -4.91 -12.27
N LYS A 198 -7.08 -4.99 -12.36
CA LYS A 198 -6.23 -3.99 -13.03
C LYS A 198 -6.18 -4.16 -14.57
N THR A 199 -6.51 -5.34 -15.09
CA THR A 199 -6.48 -5.62 -16.55
C THR A 199 -7.57 -4.85 -17.29
N LYS A 200 -7.15 -3.94 -18.17
CA LYS A 200 -8.03 -2.88 -18.72
C LYS A 200 -9.01 -3.32 -19.82
N GLN A 201 -8.82 -4.47 -20.46
CA GLN A 201 -9.38 -4.69 -21.80
C GLN A 201 -10.87 -5.08 -21.87
N HIS A 202 -11.44 -5.73 -20.84
CA HIS A 202 -12.88 -6.10 -20.81
C HIS A 202 -13.48 -6.03 -19.39
N ASN A 203 -13.30 -4.90 -18.71
CA ASN A 203 -13.39 -4.91 -17.25
C ASN A 203 -14.82 -4.84 -16.69
N ARG A 204 -15.41 -6.02 -16.42
CA ARG A 204 -16.65 -6.21 -15.62
C ARG A 204 -16.63 -5.43 -14.30
N PHE A 205 -15.44 -5.16 -13.76
CA PHE A 205 -15.20 -4.54 -12.46
C PHE A 205 -14.61 -3.12 -12.56
N GLU A 206 -14.74 -2.44 -13.71
CA GLU A 206 -14.44 -1.01 -13.80
C GLU A 206 -15.28 -0.20 -12.78
N PRO A 207 -14.69 0.74 -12.01
CA PRO A 207 -15.40 1.49 -10.96
C PRO A 207 -16.59 2.28 -11.52
N LYS A 208 -17.79 2.00 -11.01
CA LYS A 208 -19.07 2.55 -11.53
C LYS A 208 -20.14 2.64 -10.44
N GLY A 209 -21.03 3.62 -10.59
CA GLY A 209 -22.13 3.88 -9.66
C GLY A 209 -21.64 4.25 -8.26
N ASP A 210 -22.51 4.06 -7.27
CA ASP A 210 -22.29 4.52 -5.90
C ASP A 210 -21.67 3.44 -4.99
N PRO A 211 -21.02 3.82 -3.88
CA PRO A 211 -20.59 2.89 -2.84
C PRO A 211 -21.68 2.67 -1.78
N SER A 212 -21.81 1.44 -1.27
CA SER A 212 -22.68 1.09 -0.14
C SER A 212 -21.86 0.55 1.04
N LEU A 213 -21.78 1.33 2.11
CA LEU A 213 -21.13 0.94 3.36
C LEU A 213 -21.96 -0.11 4.10
N GLN A 214 -23.29 0.01 4.16
CA GLN A 214 -24.13 -0.97 4.84
C GLN A 214 -23.99 -2.37 4.23
N ASN A 215 -24.16 -2.51 2.91
CA ASN A 215 -24.08 -3.81 2.24
C ASN A 215 -22.68 -4.44 2.38
N SER A 216 -21.62 -3.63 2.35
CA SER A 216 -20.24 -4.13 2.45
C SER A 216 -19.86 -4.50 3.87
N LEU A 217 -20.35 -3.77 4.88
CA LEU A 217 -20.21 -4.10 6.29
C LEU A 217 -20.99 -5.38 6.67
N GLU A 218 -22.20 -5.58 6.14
CA GLU A 218 -22.98 -6.80 6.38
C GLU A 218 -22.34 -8.02 5.71
N LEU A 219 -21.82 -7.88 4.48
CA LEU A 219 -21.04 -8.91 3.82
C LEU A 219 -19.75 -9.22 4.59
N ALA A 220 -18.96 -8.21 4.97
CA ALA A 220 -17.73 -8.38 5.75
C ALA A 220 -18.01 -9.06 7.10
N ARG A 221 -19.07 -8.66 7.80
CA ARG A 221 -19.55 -9.30 9.04
C ARG A 221 -19.86 -10.79 8.81
N SER A 222 -20.60 -11.14 7.75
CA SER A 222 -20.91 -12.54 7.46
C SER A 222 -19.65 -13.38 7.15
N LEU A 223 -18.68 -12.83 6.42
CA LEU A 223 -17.38 -13.46 6.18
C LEU A 223 -16.58 -13.64 7.49
N LEU A 224 -16.59 -12.65 8.38
CA LEU A 224 -15.94 -12.71 9.68
C LEU A 224 -16.60 -13.71 10.64
N MET A 225 -17.88 -14.05 10.48
CA MET A 225 -18.54 -15.10 11.29
C MET A 225 -18.38 -16.50 10.68
N TYR A 226 -18.56 -16.62 9.35
CA TYR A 226 -18.65 -17.93 8.68
C TYR A 226 -17.37 -18.77 8.77
N ASN A 227 -16.20 -18.13 8.74
CA ASN A 227 -14.91 -18.83 8.87
C ASN A 227 -14.72 -19.54 10.23
N PHE A 228 -15.58 -19.25 11.22
CA PHE A 228 -15.52 -19.81 12.57
C PHE A 228 -16.71 -20.73 12.90
N ASN A 229 -17.14 -21.56 11.94
CA ASN A 229 -18.25 -22.54 12.07
C ASN A 229 -18.21 -23.46 13.31
N ASN A 230 -17.11 -23.50 14.07
CA ASN A 230 -17.07 -24.04 15.42
C ASN A 230 -17.23 -22.90 16.46
N LYS A 231 -18.41 -22.85 17.12
CA LYS A 231 -18.77 -21.92 18.23
C LYS A 231 -17.79 -21.85 19.41
N VAL A 232 -16.75 -22.69 19.42
CA VAL A 232 -15.69 -22.74 20.44
C VAL A 232 -14.60 -21.70 20.19
N ASN A 233 -14.37 -21.28 18.94
CA ASN A 233 -13.23 -20.43 18.55
C ASN A 233 -13.62 -18.95 18.31
N ASP A 234 -14.90 -18.62 18.41
CA ASP A 234 -15.49 -17.35 17.96
C ASP A 234 -15.01 -16.09 18.76
N THR A 235 -14.31 -16.32 19.86
CA THR A 235 -13.75 -15.29 20.77
C THR A 235 -12.23 -15.17 20.72
N GLN A 236 -11.55 -15.90 19.83
CA GLN A 236 -10.10 -16.15 19.94
C GLN A 236 -9.22 -15.41 18.91
N ASN A 237 -9.81 -14.88 17.83
CA ASN A 237 -9.12 -14.15 16.76
C ASN A 237 -9.56 -12.66 16.75
N SER A 238 -8.68 -11.75 16.33
CA SER A 238 -9.10 -10.36 16.08
C SER A 238 -9.90 -10.29 14.76
N LYS A 239 -11.07 -9.64 14.84
CA LYS A 239 -11.98 -9.43 13.72
C LYS A 239 -11.82 -7.99 13.25
N GLU A 240 -11.21 -7.80 12.09
CA GLU A 240 -10.76 -6.49 11.61
C GLU A 240 -11.36 -6.15 10.24
N ILE A 241 -11.76 -4.90 10.04
CA ILE A 241 -12.19 -4.37 8.74
C ILE A 241 -11.36 -3.12 8.42
N LEU A 242 -10.74 -3.11 7.26
CA LEU A 242 -10.06 -1.95 6.69
C LEU A 242 -10.89 -1.42 5.53
N ILE A 243 -11.40 -0.19 5.62
CA ILE A 243 -12.18 0.44 4.55
C ILE A 243 -11.33 1.52 3.87
N ILE A 244 -11.12 1.39 2.57
CA ILE A 244 -10.53 2.46 1.74
C ILE A 244 -11.70 3.15 1.03
N PHE A 245 -12.02 4.37 1.46
CA PHE A 245 -13.23 5.10 1.06
C PHE A 245 -12.86 6.35 0.26
N GLY A 246 -13.26 6.40 -1.01
CA GLY A 246 -12.94 7.48 -1.93
C GLY A 246 -14.05 8.52 -2.06
N ALA A 247 -15.29 8.08 -2.07
CA ALA A 247 -16.46 8.95 -2.09
C ALA A 247 -16.62 9.77 -0.80
N LEU A 248 -17.42 10.83 -0.88
CA LEU A 248 -17.84 11.65 0.26
C LEU A 248 -19.27 11.32 0.75
N PHE A 249 -19.93 10.37 0.09
CA PHE A 249 -21.30 9.93 0.35
C PHE A 249 -21.40 8.41 0.20
N THR A 250 -22.48 7.81 0.70
CA THR A 250 -22.79 6.39 0.47
C THR A 250 -24.28 6.22 0.20
N SER A 251 -24.63 5.28 -0.69
CA SER A 251 -25.99 4.95 -1.08
C SER A 251 -26.40 3.63 -0.43
N ASP A 252 -26.94 3.70 0.78
CA ASP A 252 -27.32 2.54 1.59
C ASP A 252 -28.85 2.31 1.64
N PRO A 253 -29.32 1.05 1.66
CA PRO A 253 -30.74 0.72 1.60
C PRO A 253 -31.51 0.95 2.91
N GLY A 254 -30.81 1.10 4.04
CA GLY A 254 -31.41 1.18 5.37
C GLY A 254 -30.61 2.04 6.35
N ASN A 255 -30.95 1.92 7.64
CA ASN A 255 -30.29 2.68 8.69
C ASN A 255 -28.98 1.99 9.13
N ILE A 256 -27.85 2.48 8.60
CA ILE A 256 -26.49 2.01 8.90
C ILE A 256 -26.17 1.96 10.40
N HIS A 257 -26.77 2.82 11.25
CA HIS A 257 -26.50 2.79 12.69
C HIS A 257 -26.90 1.46 13.36
N LYS A 258 -27.92 0.76 12.82
CA LYS A 258 -28.27 -0.60 13.27
C LYS A 258 -27.19 -1.62 12.93
N THR A 259 -26.55 -1.46 11.77
CA THR A 259 -25.41 -2.27 11.34
C THR A 259 -24.20 -1.98 12.22
N ILE A 260 -23.95 -0.71 12.59
CA ILE A 260 -22.93 -0.32 13.57
C ILE A 260 -23.20 -0.96 14.95
N ASP A 261 -24.45 -0.93 15.43
CA ASP A 261 -24.82 -1.60 16.69
C ASP A 261 -24.49 -3.10 16.67
N ASN A 262 -24.66 -3.75 15.52
CA ASN A 262 -24.37 -5.17 15.36
C ASN A 262 -22.87 -5.47 15.25
N LEU A 263 -22.10 -4.62 14.57
CA LEU A 263 -20.63 -4.72 14.51
C LEU A 263 -19.98 -4.54 15.90
N VAL A 264 -20.53 -3.63 16.71
CA VAL A 264 -20.09 -3.40 18.10
C VAL A 264 -20.43 -4.60 19.00
N LYS A 265 -21.59 -5.24 18.84
CA LYS A 265 -21.95 -6.46 19.59
C LYS A 265 -21.00 -7.63 19.29
N ASP A 266 -20.52 -7.72 18.06
CA ASP A 266 -19.65 -8.81 17.60
C ASP A 266 -18.14 -8.51 17.81
N ASP A 267 -17.81 -7.39 18.48
CA ASP A 267 -16.44 -6.93 18.81
C ASP A 267 -15.52 -6.77 17.58
N ILE A 268 -16.09 -6.35 16.45
CA ILE A 268 -15.37 -6.11 15.19
C ILE A 268 -14.71 -4.73 15.23
N LYS A 269 -13.39 -4.67 15.00
CA LYS A 269 -12.62 -3.41 14.92
C LYS A 269 -12.59 -2.90 13.49
N ILE A 270 -12.78 -1.61 13.30
CA ILE A 270 -12.83 -0.97 11.98
C ILE A 270 -11.85 0.20 11.92
N LYS A 271 -11.01 0.21 10.88
CA LYS A 271 -10.12 1.32 10.50
C LYS A 271 -10.54 1.81 9.12
N ILE A 272 -10.61 3.13 8.95
CA ILE A 272 -11.02 3.75 7.68
C ILE A 272 -9.90 4.66 7.17
N ILE A 273 -9.66 4.62 5.86
CA ILE A 273 -8.78 5.54 5.14
C ILE A 273 -9.65 6.29 4.13
N GLY A 274 -9.85 7.59 4.35
CA GLY A 274 -10.57 8.49 3.44
C GLY A 274 -9.62 9.11 2.43
N LEU A 275 -9.97 9.08 1.13
CA LEU A 275 -9.08 9.59 0.07
C LEU A 275 -9.18 11.11 -0.16
N ALA A 276 -10.20 11.79 0.37
CA ALA A 276 -10.42 13.22 0.12
C ALA A 276 -10.75 14.02 1.40
N ALA A 277 -11.76 13.61 2.16
CA ALA A 277 -12.17 14.30 3.38
C ALA A 277 -12.71 13.33 4.44
N GLN A 278 -12.96 13.88 5.63
CA GLN A 278 -13.57 13.18 6.75
C GLN A 278 -15.10 13.16 6.61
N VAL A 279 -15.70 11.97 6.68
CA VAL A 279 -17.16 11.76 6.61
C VAL A 279 -17.67 11.39 8.00
N ALA A 280 -18.67 12.12 8.50
CA ALA A 280 -19.17 11.98 9.88
C ALA A 280 -19.66 10.56 10.23
N ILE A 281 -20.28 9.85 9.28
CA ILE A 281 -20.69 8.45 9.47
C ILE A 281 -19.49 7.51 9.59
N CYS A 282 -18.43 7.73 8.81
CA CYS A 282 -17.19 6.96 8.89
C CYS A 282 -16.48 7.17 10.24
N GLU A 283 -16.44 8.41 10.73
CA GLU A 283 -15.95 8.71 12.06
C GLU A 283 -16.77 8.02 13.15
N GLU A 284 -18.11 8.05 13.05
CA GLU A 284 -18.99 7.40 14.02
C GLU A 284 -18.83 5.87 14.04
N ILE A 285 -18.64 5.24 12.86
CA ILE A 285 -18.29 3.81 12.75
C ILE A 285 -17.02 3.53 13.56
N VAL A 286 -15.93 4.24 13.24
CA VAL A 286 -14.60 4.04 13.87
C VAL A 286 -14.64 4.29 15.38
N ARG A 287 -15.29 5.38 15.81
CA ARG A 287 -15.43 5.76 17.21
C ARG A 287 -16.17 4.69 18.02
N ARG A 288 -17.26 4.15 17.47
CA ARG A 288 -18.09 3.15 18.16
C ARG A 288 -17.46 1.76 18.20
N THR A 289 -16.81 1.30 17.13
CA THR A 289 -16.25 -0.06 17.05
C THR A 289 -14.97 -0.24 17.87
N ASN A 290 -14.17 0.80 18.03
CA ASN A 290 -12.88 0.71 18.70
C ASN A 290 -12.94 0.98 20.22
N SER A 291 -14.14 1.12 20.79
CA SER A 291 -14.39 1.21 22.25
C SER A 291 -13.63 2.31 23.00
N SER A 292 -13.14 3.35 22.31
CA SER A 292 -12.46 4.49 22.95
C SER A 292 -13.48 5.34 23.72
N LYS A 293 -13.69 4.99 24.98
CA LYS A 293 -14.47 5.77 25.96
C LYS A 293 -13.61 6.82 26.68
N THR A 294 -12.29 6.77 26.49
CA THR A 294 -11.32 7.59 27.22
C THR A 294 -10.40 8.32 26.25
N SER A 295 -10.82 9.50 25.79
CA SER A 295 -10.01 10.74 25.83
C SER A 295 -10.66 11.85 25.02
N SER A 296 -10.60 13.08 25.54
CA SER A 296 -11.06 14.32 24.89
C SER A 296 -10.11 14.81 23.77
N SER A 297 -9.44 13.91 23.06
CA SER A 297 -8.56 14.24 21.94
C SER A 297 -9.32 14.08 20.63
N TYR A 298 -9.45 15.17 19.87
CA TYR A 298 -10.27 15.29 18.65
C TYR A 298 -9.74 14.49 17.44
N ILE A 299 -8.84 13.52 17.65
CA ILE A 299 -8.17 12.75 16.59
C ILE A 299 -8.39 11.26 16.85
N ASN A 300 -9.36 10.67 16.15
CA ASN A 300 -9.51 9.21 16.07
C ASN A 300 -8.34 8.64 15.26
N THR A 301 -7.36 8.01 15.92
CA THR A 301 -6.18 7.40 15.28
C THR A 301 -6.53 6.33 14.22
N ASN A 302 -7.73 5.76 14.29
CA ASN A 302 -8.24 4.75 13.38
C ASN A 302 -9.06 5.30 12.19
N TYR A 303 -9.13 6.64 12.02
CA TYR A 303 -9.61 7.25 10.78
C TYR A 303 -8.54 8.19 10.22
N GLY A 304 -7.83 7.73 9.18
CA GLY A 304 -6.86 8.55 8.45
C GLY A 304 -7.49 9.19 7.22
N VAL A 305 -7.15 10.45 6.93
CA VAL A 305 -7.42 11.09 5.64
C VAL A 305 -6.08 11.25 4.92
N ILE A 306 -6.00 10.81 3.66
CA ILE A 306 -4.76 10.93 2.89
C ILE A 306 -4.45 12.39 2.58
N MET A 307 -3.17 12.71 2.42
CA MET A 307 -2.71 14.04 1.97
C MET A 307 -1.94 13.96 0.64
N ASN A 308 -1.27 12.84 0.41
CA ASN A 308 -0.48 12.51 -0.77
C ASN A 308 -0.30 10.98 -0.83
N GLU A 309 0.34 10.51 -1.90
CA GLU A 309 0.63 9.08 -2.12
C GLU A 309 1.45 8.45 -0.98
N SER A 310 2.47 9.15 -0.47
CA SER A 310 3.33 8.64 0.60
C SER A 310 2.59 8.50 1.93
N HIS A 311 1.72 9.46 2.29
CA HIS A 311 0.85 9.36 3.46
C HIS A 311 -0.20 8.25 3.30
N PHE A 312 -0.73 8.02 2.09
CA PHE A 312 -1.62 6.89 1.84
C PHE A 312 -0.91 5.55 2.05
N LYS A 313 0.32 5.40 1.54
CA LYS A 313 1.16 4.23 1.80
C LYS A 313 1.46 4.06 3.29
N GLU A 314 1.78 5.14 4.00
CA GLU A 314 2.01 5.12 5.45
C GLU A 314 0.76 4.64 6.23
N LEU A 315 -0.43 5.18 5.95
CA LEU A 315 -1.68 4.77 6.60
C LEU A 315 -2.03 3.30 6.34
N LEU A 316 -1.71 2.77 5.15
CA LEU A 316 -1.84 1.34 4.82
C LEU A 316 -0.84 0.50 5.61
N MET A 317 0.44 0.88 5.68
CA MET A 317 1.44 0.14 6.44
C MET A 317 1.20 0.20 7.96
N ASP A 318 0.63 1.28 8.48
CA ASP A 318 0.10 1.37 9.85
C ASP A 318 -1.04 0.35 10.12
N CYS A 319 -1.61 -0.30 9.11
CA CYS A 319 -2.56 -1.41 9.27
C CYS A 319 -1.88 -2.79 9.37
N VAL A 320 -0.61 -2.90 8.99
CA VAL A 320 0.18 -4.15 9.09
C VAL A 320 0.45 -4.51 10.55
N ILE A 321 0.59 -3.52 11.44
CA ILE A 321 0.83 -3.74 12.87
C ILE A 321 -0.46 -4.25 13.54
N PRO A 322 -0.44 -5.36 14.32
CA PRO A 322 -1.61 -5.84 15.05
C PRO A 322 -2.11 -4.82 16.07
N LEU A 323 -3.43 -4.59 16.07
CA LEU A 323 -4.08 -3.69 17.03
C LEU A 323 -3.94 -4.23 18.48
N PRO A 324 -3.80 -3.34 19.47
CA PRO A 324 -3.88 -3.72 20.87
C PRO A 324 -5.29 -4.23 21.20
N VAL A 325 -5.37 -5.28 22.02
CA VAL A 325 -6.65 -5.80 22.52
C VAL A 325 -7.24 -4.77 23.49
N SER A 326 -8.54 -4.46 23.35
CA SER A 326 -9.22 -3.46 24.20
C SER A 326 -9.28 -3.93 25.67
N GLU A 327 -9.11 -2.99 26.62
CA GLU A 327 -9.14 -3.22 28.08
C GLU A 327 -10.40 -3.97 28.60
N ASP A 328 -11.51 -3.94 27.85
CA ASP A 328 -12.70 -4.75 28.18
C ASP A 328 -12.43 -6.29 28.10
N PHE A 329 -11.29 -6.74 27.54
CA PHE A 329 -10.79 -8.11 27.71
C PHE A 329 -10.19 -8.40 29.10
N GLU A 330 -9.64 -7.42 29.82
CA GLU A 330 -9.20 -7.60 31.21
C GLU A 330 -10.38 -8.00 32.11
N LYS A 331 -11.57 -7.46 31.82
CA LYS A 331 -12.82 -7.88 32.48
C LYS A 331 -13.28 -9.28 32.06
N LYS A 332 -12.87 -9.76 30.86
CA LYS A 332 -13.08 -11.14 30.39
C LYS A 332 -12.03 -12.12 30.94
N GLU A 333 -10.88 -11.68 31.48
CA GLU A 333 -9.81 -12.56 32.01
C GLU A 333 -10.28 -13.51 33.12
N LYS A 334 -11.39 -13.19 33.81
CA LYS A 334 -12.05 -14.13 34.74
C LYS A 334 -12.53 -15.44 34.07
N LYS A 335 -12.45 -15.56 32.74
CA LYS A 335 -12.70 -16.78 31.95
C LYS A 335 -11.43 -17.43 31.38
N GLY A 336 -10.24 -16.88 31.63
CA GLY A 336 -8.96 -17.37 31.13
C GLY A 336 -8.63 -16.91 29.71
N VAL A 337 -7.34 -17.01 29.35
CA VAL A 337 -6.84 -16.75 27.99
C VAL A 337 -7.30 -17.88 27.06
N PRO A 338 -7.79 -17.59 25.83
CA PRO A 338 -8.15 -18.62 24.88
C PRO A 338 -6.92 -19.40 24.36
N LEU A 339 -6.96 -20.73 24.48
CA LEU A 339 -5.97 -21.62 23.84
C LEU A 339 -6.50 -22.15 22.51
N ILE A 340 -5.69 -22.03 21.46
CA ILE A 340 -5.96 -22.61 20.13
C ILE A 340 -5.07 -23.83 19.92
N LYS A 341 -5.67 -24.95 19.50
CA LYS A 341 -4.91 -26.13 19.07
C LYS A 341 -4.34 -25.89 17.67
N MET A 342 -3.02 -25.94 17.53
CA MET A 342 -2.31 -25.82 16.26
C MET A 342 -1.58 -27.13 15.92
N GLY A 343 -1.32 -27.36 14.64
CA GLY A 343 -0.54 -28.50 14.15
C GLY A 343 0.73 -28.04 13.45
N PHE A 344 1.87 -28.63 13.83
CA PHE A 344 3.13 -28.49 13.10
C PHE A 344 3.27 -29.68 12.15
N PRO A 345 3.10 -29.50 10.83
CA PRO A 345 3.13 -30.60 9.87
C PRO A 345 4.58 -30.94 9.47
N SER A 346 4.83 -32.21 9.18
CA SER A 346 6.13 -32.62 8.64
C SER A 346 6.21 -32.37 7.13
N LYS A 347 7.36 -31.84 6.68
CA LYS A 347 7.66 -31.67 5.25
C LYS A 347 7.92 -33.02 4.61
N ILE A 348 7.15 -33.37 3.59
CA ILE A 348 7.35 -34.58 2.80
C ILE A 348 8.51 -34.32 1.85
N GLN A 349 9.64 -35.00 2.10
CA GLN A 349 10.75 -35.06 1.14
C GLN A 349 10.53 -36.26 0.21
N PRO A 350 10.66 -36.11 -1.12
CA PRO A 350 10.75 -37.26 -2.01
C PRO A 350 12.06 -38.00 -1.70
N SER A 351 11.98 -39.25 -1.28
CA SER A 351 13.15 -40.05 -0.89
C SER A 351 13.97 -40.43 -2.12
N VAL A 352 15.03 -39.68 -2.39
CA VAL A 352 16.07 -40.08 -3.36
C VAL A 352 17.07 -40.98 -2.63
N THR A 353 16.73 -42.25 -2.48
CA THR A 353 17.63 -43.25 -1.92
C THR A 353 18.75 -43.55 -2.93
N SER A 354 20.01 -43.50 -2.50
CA SER A 354 21.20 -43.68 -3.36
C SER A 354 21.36 -45.08 -3.97
N ASN A 355 20.47 -46.02 -3.63
CA ASN A 355 20.59 -47.43 -3.98
C ASN A 355 19.40 -47.84 -4.86
N SER A 356 19.59 -47.78 -6.19
CA SER A 356 18.98 -48.54 -7.32
C SER A 356 17.61 -49.24 -7.18
N SER A 357 16.76 -48.79 -6.28
CA SER A 357 15.39 -49.23 -6.05
C SER A 357 14.51 -48.01 -6.26
N ILE A 358 13.90 -47.94 -7.44
CA ILE A 358 12.97 -46.88 -7.79
C ILE A 358 11.72 -47.10 -6.93
N ASN A 359 11.66 -46.47 -5.76
CA ASN A 359 10.39 -46.13 -5.16
C ASN A 359 9.72 -45.17 -6.15
N LEU A 360 8.81 -45.71 -6.98
CA LEU A 360 7.93 -44.88 -7.78
C LEU A 360 7.30 -43.86 -6.82
N ASN A 361 7.43 -42.57 -7.12
CA ASN A 361 6.69 -41.54 -6.40
C ASN A 361 5.21 -41.84 -6.62
N LEU A 362 4.59 -42.51 -5.66
CA LEU A 362 3.19 -42.87 -5.73
C LEU A 362 2.41 -41.56 -5.91
N PRO A 363 1.61 -41.41 -6.99
CA PRO A 363 0.89 -40.18 -7.23
C PRO A 363 0.03 -39.89 -6.00
N SER A 364 0.22 -38.72 -5.41
CA SER A 364 -0.40 -38.40 -4.13
C SER A 364 -1.24 -37.15 -4.23
N ILE A 365 -2.55 -37.35 -4.15
CA ILE A 365 -3.57 -36.33 -4.20
C ILE A 365 -3.35 -35.32 -3.06
N CYS A 366 -3.47 -34.04 -3.39
CA CYS A 366 -3.51 -32.95 -2.44
C CYS A 366 -4.98 -32.54 -2.25
N SER A 367 -5.56 -32.70 -1.05
CA SER A 367 -6.97 -32.34 -0.84
C SER A 367 -7.24 -30.83 -0.85
N CYS A 368 -6.23 -30.00 -1.12
CA CYS A 368 -6.42 -28.57 -1.39
C CYS A 368 -6.85 -28.31 -2.84
N HIS A 369 -6.58 -29.24 -3.76
CA HIS A 369 -6.90 -29.16 -5.18
C HIS A 369 -7.43 -30.52 -5.66
N PRO A 370 -8.67 -30.90 -5.29
CA PRO A 370 -9.26 -32.15 -5.77
C PRO A 370 -9.51 -32.15 -7.29
N ASP A 371 -9.66 -30.96 -7.91
CA ASP A 371 -10.18 -30.78 -9.27
C ASP A 371 -9.12 -30.40 -10.32
N GLU A 372 -7.81 -30.46 -9.99
CA GLU A 372 -6.71 -30.04 -10.89
C GLU A 372 -6.51 -30.92 -12.14
N GLU A 373 -7.41 -31.87 -12.42
CA GLU A 373 -7.50 -32.59 -13.70
C GLU A 373 -8.19 -31.78 -14.82
N ASN A 374 -8.88 -30.66 -14.51
CA ASN A 374 -9.68 -29.91 -15.50
C ASN A 374 -9.10 -28.57 -16.01
N ASP A 375 -8.15 -27.93 -15.31
CA ASP A 375 -7.64 -26.59 -15.67
C ASP A 375 -6.32 -26.59 -16.49
N ALA A 376 -6.22 -27.52 -17.45
CA ALA A 376 -5.18 -27.53 -18.49
C ALA A 376 -5.28 -26.36 -19.51
N SER A 377 -6.13 -25.35 -19.23
CA SER A 377 -6.46 -24.22 -20.09
C SER A 377 -5.63 -22.95 -19.80
N HIS A 378 -5.05 -22.82 -18.61
CA HIS A 378 -4.31 -21.62 -18.18
C HIS A 378 -2.78 -21.69 -18.37
N SER A 379 -2.26 -22.71 -19.07
CA SER A 379 -0.84 -22.82 -19.44
C SER A 379 -0.60 -22.65 -20.95
N LYS A 380 -1.19 -21.61 -21.55
CA LYS A 380 -0.92 -21.19 -22.94
C LYS A 380 -0.50 -19.72 -23.00
N GLU A 381 0.74 -19.43 -22.57
CA GLU A 381 1.50 -18.23 -22.98
C GLU A 381 2.96 -18.30 -22.48
N ALA A 382 3.76 -19.18 -23.07
CA ALA A 382 5.23 -19.08 -23.05
C ALA A 382 5.86 -20.05 -24.08
N GLY A 383 6.39 -19.50 -25.18
CA GLY A 383 7.51 -20.05 -25.98
C GLY A 383 7.36 -21.44 -26.62
N GLU A 384 7.36 -21.47 -27.95
CA GLU A 384 7.61 -22.70 -28.72
C GLU A 384 9.09 -23.20 -28.57
N ALA A 385 9.31 -24.44 -29.01
CA ALA A 385 10.59 -25.13 -29.20
C ALA A 385 11.35 -25.63 -27.95
N GLY A 386 11.23 -26.93 -27.65
CA GLY A 386 12.19 -27.65 -26.80
C GLY A 386 11.64 -28.88 -26.07
N ASN A 387 11.91 -30.08 -26.60
CA ASN A 387 11.71 -31.41 -26.01
C ASN A 387 11.25 -31.51 -24.53
N GLY A 388 10.02 -32.02 -24.35
CA GLY A 388 9.82 -33.24 -23.55
C GLY A 388 10.26 -33.23 -22.09
N THR A 389 10.15 -32.10 -21.39
CA THR A 389 10.28 -32.05 -19.92
C THR A 389 8.94 -31.69 -19.29
N TYR A 390 8.20 -32.73 -18.87
CA TYR A 390 7.04 -32.56 -17.99
C TYR A 390 7.49 -31.78 -16.76
N SER A 391 6.98 -30.57 -16.60
CA SER A 391 7.31 -29.68 -15.48
C SER A 391 6.67 -30.23 -14.20
N SER A 392 7.28 -31.27 -13.67
CA SER A 392 7.09 -31.76 -12.32
C SER A 392 7.61 -30.69 -11.36
N LYS A 393 6.83 -29.60 -11.19
CA LYS A 393 6.97 -28.71 -10.03
C LYS A 393 7.04 -29.62 -8.82
N LYS A 394 8.20 -29.66 -8.14
CA LYS A 394 8.38 -30.48 -6.94
C LYS A 394 7.32 -30.05 -5.92
N VAL A 395 6.23 -30.80 -5.84
CA VAL A 395 5.16 -30.53 -4.88
C VAL A 395 5.70 -30.87 -3.50
N ILE A 396 6.28 -29.85 -2.86
CA ILE A 396 6.64 -29.88 -1.45
C ILE A 396 5.32 -29.99 -0.69
N GLY A 397 4.93 -31.22 -0.37
CA GLY A 397 3.76 -31.51 0.43
C GLY A 397 4.08 -31.41 1.93
N TYR A 398 3.11 -30.95 2.70
CA TYR A 398 3.13 -30.98 4.16
C TYR A 398 2.10 -31.98 4.67
N LYS A 399 2.48 -32.79 5.66
CA LYS A 399 1.63 -33.82 6.24
C LYS A 399 0.99 -33.33 7.53
N CYS A 400 -0.34 -33.22 7.57
CA CYS A 400 -1.09 -32.87 8.77
C CYS A 400 -0.79 -33.88 9.91
N PRO A 401 -0.46 -33.42 11.14
CA PRO A 401 -0.15 -34.34 12.24
C PRO A 401 -1.38 -35.08 12.79
N GLN A 402 -2.61 -34.59 12.56
CA GLN A 402 -3.83 -35.17 13.12
C GLN A 402 -4.53 -36.16 12.17
N CYS A 403 -4.74 -35.78 10.91
CA CYS A 403 -5.43 -36.63 9.91
C CYS A 403 -4.50 -37.21 8.83
N LEU A 404 -3.18 -36.96 8.93
CA LEU A 404 -2.16 -37.41 7.98
C LEU A 404 -2.33 -36.91 6.53
N ASN A 405 -3.29 -36.01 6.29
CA ASN A 405 -3.57 -35.43 4.99
C ASN A 405 -2.41 -34.61 4.41
N LYS A 406 -2.30 -34.57 3.08
CA LYS A 406 -1.31 -33.81 2.32
C LYS A 406 -1.85 -32.44 1.92
N VAL A 407 -1.02 -31.42 2.12
CA VAL A 407 -1.32 -30.00 1.91
C VAL A 407 -0.18 -29.35 1.13
N CYS A 408 -0.49 -28.49 0.16
CA CYS A 408 0.49 -27.86 -0.73
C CYS A 408 1.20 -26.64 -0.10
N GLN A 409 0.47 -25.79 0.62
CA GLN A 409 0.96 -24.51 1.15
C GLN A 409 0.69 -24.39 2.64
N LEU A 410 1.60 -23.71 3.35
CA LEU A 410 1.43 -23.28 4.73
C LEU A 410 1.61 -21.76 4.82
N PRO A 411 0.97 -21.09 5.80
CA PRO A 411 0.02 -21.66 6.75
C PRO A 411 -1.38 -21.83 6.14
N THR A 412 -2.14 -22.81 6.62
CA THR A 412 -3.53 -23.03 6.18
C THR A 412 -4.32 -23.87 7.18
N ILE A 413 -5.65 -23.86 7.06
CA ILE A 413 -6.53 -24.76 7.81
C ILE A 413 -6.61 -26.10 7.06
N CYS A 414 -6.42 -27.21 7.77
CA CYS A 414 -6.50 -28.54 7.15
C CYS A 414 -7.95 -28.85 6.71
N PRO A 415 -8.23 -29.12 5.42
CA PRO A 415 -9.59 -29.24 4.92
C PRO A 415 -10.35 -30.47 5.47
N ILE A 416 -9.63 -31.49 5.97
CA ILE A 416 -10.26 -32.72 6.49
C ILE A 416 -10.57 -32.63 7.99
N CYS A 417 -9.71 -31.99 8.79
CA CYS A 417 -9.82 -32.01 10.26
C CYS A 417 -9.95 -30.65 10.94
N GLY A 418 -9.98 -29.55 10.16
CA GLY A 418 -10.11 -28.18 10.68
C GLY A 418 -8.93 -27.68 11.51
N LEU A 419 -7.86 -28.47 11.69
CA LEU A 419 -6.67 -28.07 12.44
C LEU A 419 -5.86 -27.04 11.65
N MET A 420 -5.53 -25.90 12.26
CA MET A 420 -4.63 -24.90 11.67
C MET A 420 -3.20 -25.45 11.61
N LEU A 421 -2.61 -25.45 10.41
CA LEU A 421 -1.27 -25.96 10.12
C LEU A 421 -0.30 -24.80 9.91
N ILE A 422 0.76 -24.77 10.72
CA ILE A 422 1.77 -23.69 10.74
C ILE A 422 3.18 -24.26 10.88
N LEU A 423 4.19 -23.47 10.51
CA LEU A 423 5.59 -23.73 10.86
C LEU A 423 6.00 -22.85 12.04
N SER A 424 7.00 -23.28 12.81
CA SER A 424 7.59 -22.47 13.89
C SER A 424 8.13 -21.12 13.39
N THR A 425 8.63 -21.06 12.17
CA THR A 425 9.08 -19.83 11.50
C THR A 425 7.98 -18.78 11.34
N HIS A 426 6.72 -19.21 11.16
CA HIS A 426 5.59 -18.27 11.02
C HIS A 426 5.28 -17.58 12.36
N LEU A 427 5.34 -18.32 13.47
CA LEU A 427 5.19 -17.73 14.81
C LEU A 427 6.37 -16.82 15.17
N ALA A 428 7.60 -17.29 14.91
CA ALA A 428 8.82 -16.54 15.19
C ALA A 428 8.84 -15.17 14.50
N ARG A 429 8.31 -15.08 13.26
CA ARG A 429 8.24 -13.80 12.56
C ARG A 429 7.29 -12.80 13.23
N SER A 430 6.12 -13.25 13.70
CA SER A 430 5.17 -12.39 14.44
C SER A 430 5.63 -11.98 15.85
N TYR A 431 6.73 -12.55 16.36
CA TYR A 431 7.20 -12.36 17.74
C TYR A 431 7.61 -10.90 18.04
N HIS A 432 8.15 -10.19 17.05
CA HIS A 432 8.60 -8.80 17.22
C HIS A 432 7.45 -7.82 17.57
N HIS A 433 6.20 -8.17 17.28
CA HIS A 433 5.02 -7.41 17.72
C HIS A 433 4.71 -7.58 19.22
N LEU A 434 5.11 -8.71 19.82
CA LEU A 434 4.89 -9.03 21.24
C LEU A 434 5.95 -8.40 22.15
N VAL A 435 7.21 -8.43 21.70
CA VAL A 435 8.35 -7.87 22.42
C VAL A 435 9.00 -6.82 21.51
N PRO A 436 8.40 -5.62 21.39
CA PRO A 436 8.99 -4.55 20.61
C PRO A 436 10.31 -4.09 21.23
N LEU A 437 11.26 -3.67 20.40
CA LEU A 437 12.50 -3.07 20.88
C LEU A 437 12.23 -1.68 21.46
N GLU A 438 12.92 -1.35 22.56
CA GLU A 438 12.91 0.00 23.14
C GLU A 438 13.71 0.95 22.26
N ALA A 439 13.08 2.07 21.86
CA ALA A 439 13.73 3.14 21.11
C ALA A 439 15.05 3.59 21.77
N TYR A 440 16.10 3.68 20.98
CA TYR A 440 17.42 4.09 21.47
C TYR A 440 17.43 5.57 21.86
N LYS A 441 18.19 5.89 22.91
CA LYS A 441 18.29 7.26 23.44
C LYS A 441 19.40 7.99 22.71
N GLU A 442 19.08 9.14 22.13
CA GLU A 442 20.08 10.03 21.55
C GLU A 442 21.04 10.53 22.64
N VAL A 443 22.34 10.33 22.44
CA VAL A 443 23.37 10.76 23.38
C VAL A 443 23.57 12.27 23.20
N PRO A 444 23.54 13.11 24.26
CA PRO A 444 23.79 14.54 24.12
C PRO A 444 25.24 14.81 23.70
N THR A 445 25.48 15.95 23.06
CA THR A 445 26.83 16.35 22.63
C THR A 445 27.73 16.60 23.84
N MET A 446 28.87 15.89 23.92
CA MET A 446 29.84 15.96 25.01
C MET A 446 31.27 16.20 24.48
N GLU A 447 32.20 16.61 25.36
CA GLU A 447 33.59 16.88 24.98
C GLU A 447 34.38 15.60 24.65
N GLU A 448 34.08 14.52 25.37
CA GLU A 448 34.68 13.19 25.19
C GLU A 448 33.55 12.14 25.25
N TYR A 449 33.69 11.07 24.46
CA TYR A 449 32.74 9.97 24.39
C TYR A 449 33.48 8.65 24.60
N GLU A 450 32.84 7.71 25.30
CA GLU A 450 33.33 6.34 25.47
C GLU A 450 33.43 5.58 24.12
N SER A 451 32.53 5.91 23.18
CA SER A 451 32.43 5.29 21.86
C SER A 451 33.04 6.13 20.73
N THR A 452 34.00 5.53 20.04
CA THR A 452 34.65 6.06 18.83
C THR A 452 34.07 5.49 17.54
N TYR A 453 33.43 4.32 17.60
CA TYR A 453 32.84 3.61 16.47
C TYR A 453 31.43 3.08 16.81
N CYS A 454 30.56 3.02 15.81
CA CYS A 454 29.25 2.37 15.89
C CYS A 454 29.41 0.87 16.14
N TYR A 455 28.72 0.32 17.14
CA TYR A 455 28.79 -1.11 17.46
C TYR A 455 28.30 -2.02 16.31
N GLY A 456 27.34 -1.56 15.51
CA GLY A 456 26.76 -2.34 14.41
C GLY A 456 27.58 -2.36 13.12
N CYS A 457 28.03 -1.20 12.64
CA CYS A 457 28.68 -1.06 11.32
C CYS A 457 30.13 -0.59 11.37
N LEU A 458 30.70 -0.38 12.56
CA LEU A 458 32.05 0.15 12.77
C LEU A 458 32.32 1.52 12.11
N LEU A 459 31.26 2.26 11.75
CA LEU A 459 31.38 3.64 11.29
C LEU A 459 31.94 4.52 12.41
N LYS A 460 33.00 5.27 12.10
CA LYS A 460 33.64 6.19 13.05
C LYS A 460 32.72 7.38 13.35
N PHE A 461 32.42 7.61 14.62
CA PHE A 461 31.60 8.73 15.04
C PHE A 461 32.39 10.06 15.03
N PRO A 462 31.70 11.23 14.92
CA PRO A 462 32.33 12.53 15.08
C PRO A 462 32.90 12.71 16.50
N SER A 463 34.02 13.44 16.58
CA SER A 463 34.70 13.79 17.85
C SER A 463 33.86 14.75 18.69
N GLY A 464 34.09 14.74 20.02
CA GLY A 464 33.46 15.70 20.92
C GLY A 464 33.98 17.13 20.76
N ARG A 465 33.15 18.12 21.12
CA ARG A 465 33.48 19.55 20.98
C ARG A 465 34.11 20.06 22.27
N LYS A 466 35.31 20.64 22.19
CA LYS A 466 35.93 21.39 23.31
C LYS A 466 35.68 22.88 23.11
N ASN A 467 34.68 23.41 23.83
CA ASN A 467 34.23 24.81 23.89
C ASN A 467 33.84 25.52 22.55
N ALA A 468 32.98 26.53 22.67
CA ALA A 468 32.37 27.25 21.55
C ALA A 468 33.04 28.60 21.25
N GLN A 469 34.35 28.61 20.99
CA GLN A 469 35.13 29.81 20.65
C GLN A 469 36.11 29.57 19.49
N SER A 470 35.59 29.35 18.28
CA SER A 470 36.28 29.59 17.00
C SER A 470 35.26 29.53 15.85
N ASP A 471 35.49 30.29 14.78
CA ASP A 471 34.50 30.69 13.77
C ASP A 471 34.05 29.59 12.76
N ASP A 472 34.19 28.31 13.10
CA ASP A 472 33.80 27.16 12.26
C ASP A 472 32.34 26.74 12.48
N ALA A 473 31.38 27.65 12.29
CA ALA A 473 29.95 27.36 12.38
C ALA A 473 29.41 26.46 11.22
N ASN A 474 30.23 26.20 10.20
CA ASN A 474 29.80 25.72 8.88
C ASN A 474 29.95 24.20 8.63
N LYS A 475 30.07 23.36 9.67
CA LYS A 475 30.06 21.89 9.51
C LYS A 475 28.91 21.20 10.25
N ILE A 476 27.95 20.73 9.44
CA ILE A 476 26.71 20.02 9.80
C ILE A 476 26.94 18.86 10.79
N GLU A 477 28.10 18.21 10.74
CA GLU A 477 28.53 17.13 11.66
C GLU A 477 28.59 17.55 13.15
N SER A 478 28.49 18.85 13.47
CA SER A 478 28.74 19.40 14.81
C SER A 478 27.50 19.66 15.67
N LEU A 479 26.29 19.49 15.13
CA LEU A 479 25.03 19.81 15.83
C LEU A 479 24.45 18.65 16.66
N THR A 480 24.77 17.40 16.31
CA THR A 480 24.31 16.21 17.04
C THR A 480 25.49 15.26 17.29
N SER A 481 25.46 14.50 18.38
CA SER A 481 26.48 13.47 18.65
C SER A 481 26.49 12.34 17.61
N SER A 482 25.41 12.21 16.82
CA SER A 482 25.13 11.11 15.88
C SER A 482 25.12 9.71 16.52
N ARG A 483 25.00 9.63 17.85
CA ARG A 483 25.05 8.40 18.65
C ARG A 483 23.69 8.10 19.28
N TYR A 484 23.23 6.86 19.13
CA TYR A 484 21.98 6.33 19.66
C TYR A 484 22.30 5.15 20.58
N ARG A 485 22.03 5.31 21.88
CA ARG A 485 22.40 4.37 22.93
C ARG A 485 21.26 3.44 23.29
N CYS A 486 21.50 2.13 23.26
CA CYS A 486 20.54 1.14 23.73
C CYS A 486 20.45 1.13 25.27
N GLY A 487 19.25 1.23 25.83
CA GLY A 487 19.03 1.25 27.28
C GLY A 487 19.48 0.00 28.03
N LYS A 488 19.52 -1.16 27.36
CA LYS A 488 19.86 -2.47 27.97
C LYS A 488 21.34 -2.81 27.89
N CYS A 489 21.93 -2.76 26.69
CA CYS A 489 23.33 -3.12 26.52
C CYS A 489 24.31 -1.95 26.71
N GLN A 490 23.81 -0.70 26.69
CA GLN A 490 24.57 0.56 26.75
C GLN A 490 25.59 0.75 25.61
N GLN A 491 25.42 0.04 24.50
CA GLN A 491 26.19 0.22 23.27
C GLN A 491 25.61 1.33 22.40
N ASP A 492 26.48 2.01 21.65
CA ASP A 492 26.14 3.13 20.78
C ASP A 492 26.08 2.73 19.29
N PHE A 493 25.03 3.18 18.61
CA PHE A 493 24.74 2.94 17.20
C PHE A 493 24.61 4.26 16.43
N CYS A 494 24.85 4.24 15.12
CA CYS A 494 24.53 5.37 14.22
C CYS A 494 23.05 5.32 13.78
N ILE A 495 22.55 6.41 13.19
CA ILE A 495 21.14 6.52 12.76
C ILE A 495 20.72 5.42 11.77
N ASP A 496 21.57 5.03 10.81
CA ASP A 496 21.20 4.00 9.84
C ASP A 496 21.17 2.60 10.47
N CYS A 497 22.04 2.33 11.45
CA CYS A 497 21.94 1.11 12.26
C CYS A 497 20.70 1.14 13.16
N ASP A 498 20.37 2.28 13.77
CA ASP A 498 19.17 2.45 14.60
C ASP A 498 17.89 2.16 13.81
N VAL A 499 17.76 2.76 12.62
CA VAL A 499 16.66 2.52 11.68
C VAL A 499 16.61 1.05 11.25
N PHE A 500 17.73 0.45 10.81
CA PHE A 500 17.77 -0.95 10.38
C PHE A 500 17.41 -1.93 11.51
N ILE A 501 17.85 -1.64 12.73
CA ILE A 501 17.54 -2.45 13.91
C ILE A 501 16.03 -2.36 14.22
N HIS A 502 15.42 -1.18 14.17
CA HIS A 502 13.99 -1.02 14.50
C HIS A 502 13.03 -1.42 13.36
N GLU A 503 13.39 -1.23 12.09
CA GLU A 503 12.55 -1.51 10.92
C GLU A 503 12.73 -2.92 10.34
N THR A 504 13.86 -3.62 10.55
CA THR A 504 14.15 -4.90 9.86
C THR A 504 14.68 -6.00 10.77
N LEU A 505 15.63 -5.71 11.67
CA LEU A 505 16.24 -6.76 12.51
C LEU A 505 15.39 -7.07 13.76
N HIS A 506 14.67 -6.06 14.26
CA HIS A 506 13.86 -6.02 15.48
C HIS A 506 14.56 -6.45 16.79
N ASN A 507 15.86 -6.76 16.75
CA ASN A 507 16.66 -7.23 17.87
C ASN A 507 17.95 -6.41 17.97
N CYS A 508 18.39 -6.08 19.19
CA CYS A 508 19.63 -5.33 19.41
C CYS A 508 20.85 -6.27 19.39
N PRO A 509 21.81 -6.12 18.46
CA PRO A 509 23.00 -6.99 18.39
C PRO A 509 23.87 -6.96 19.66
N GLY A 510 23.87 -5.84 20.39
CA GLY A 510 24.59 -5.71 21.66
C GLY A 510 23.87 -6.34 22.87
N CYS A 511 22.59 -6.70 22.73
CA CYS A 511 21.85 -7.45 23.75
C CYS A 511 21.99 -8.96 23.53
N GLU A 512 21.97 -9.42 22.28
CA GLU A 512 22.12 -10.84 21.92
C GLU A 512 23.55 -11.39 22.14
N ASN A 513 24.56 -10.50 22.25
CA ASN A 513 25.95 -10.86 22.51
C ASN A 513 26.32 -10.89 24.01
N LYS A 514 25.32 -10.99 24.91
CA LYS A 514 25.48 -11.09 26.37
C LYS A 514 24.80 -12.36 26.89
#